data_AF-A0AAW4RWQ9-F1
#
_entry.id   AF-A0AAW4RWQ9-F1
#
_cell.length_a   1.000
_cell.length_b   1.000
_cell.length_c   1.000
_cell.angle_alpha   90.00
_cell.angle_beta   90.00
_cell.angle_gamma   90.00
#
_symmetry.space_group_name_H-M   'P 1'
#
loop_
_entity.id
_entity.type
_entity.pdbx_description
1 polymer ?
#
loop_
_entity_poly.entity_id
_entity_poly.type
_entity_poly.pdbx_seq_one_letter_code
_entity_poly.pdbx_strand_id
1 'polypeptide(L)'
;MLALIILASVAAPVPAHAHVKWFAPYIVGAPPQSIGATLTNVWFWTGIALVLAFFLASRAIEKSSAGETILLAMDRITDPLWMRLDDFVRVVIAAFFVAIFAVGGVYLTPDLKTPAEWVSWTQLLIAGLIFSRKTQPLAALGIIALWLLALRDYDVFHLLDYLALGVGVAAYLVLEASSNPEWRNHRFEALRWGVAIALMWSSLEKFAYPDWFYPLVQEKPFLTFGMPRDVFIPMAGVAEFTMGFGLIWTPLVRRLSAIALFIIFNAAVYPFGRTDLIGHALIMAVVVAIAADHSREVHFLPALKRRLAGVPAGLAAALVIFTTGYWGLHIAIYGLEGDIGTLAGERLTHTPNPEHPHGMHGAAAIGLTAPDAYRAAMDRMHGPMMRGITNADPDTAFVLGMIPHHQGAVDMAEIVLKFGKDSRNQHFAREIIDTQRREIGEMRTWLSQKNIPQP
;
A
#
# COMPACT_ATOMS: atom_id res chain seq x y z
N MET A 1 4.92 13.16 34.15
CA MET A 1 5.81 12.29 33.37
C MET A 1 5.77 12.55 31.86
N LEU A 2 4.61 12.91 31.29
CA LEU A 2 4.47 13.23 29.85
C LEU A 2 5.29 14.45 29.37
N ALA A 3 5.58 15.41 30.25
CA ALA A 3 6.28 16.66 29.91
C ALA A 3 7.82 16.54 29.85
N LEU A 4 8.41 15.45 30.35
CA LEU A 4 9.87 15.26 30.41
C LEU A 4 10.46 14.52 29.20
N ILE A 5 9.61 13.96 28.33
CA ILE A 5 10.02 13.20 27.13
C ILE A 5 10.20 14.12 25.91
N ILE A 6 9.71 15.36 25.98
CA ILE A 6 9.74 16.34 24.87
C ILE A 6 11.14 16.92 24.62
N LEU A 7 12.10 16.73 25.54
CA LEU A 7 13.39 17.44 25.51
C LEU A 7 14.60 16.67 24.97
N ALA A 8 14.44 15.45 24.43
CA ALA A 8 15.56 14.63 23.96
C ALA A 8 15.67 14.45 22.43
N SER A 9 14.89 15.18 21.62
CA SER A 9 14.80 14.96 20.16
C SER A 9 15.55 15.98 19.30
N VAL A 10 16.58 16.66 19.82
CA VAL A 10 17.40 17.60 19.02
C VAL A 10 18.76 16.99 18.70
N ALA A 11 18.89 16.37 17.52
CA ALA A 11 20.14 16.35 16.73
C ALA A 11 19.91 15.73 15.32
N ALA A 12 20.01 16.61 14.32
CA ALA A 12 20.35 16.41 12.90
C ALA A 12 19.55 15.40 12.01
N PRO A 13 18.95 15.86 10.89
CA PRO A 13 18.43 15.00 9.84
C PRO A 13 19.52 14.59 8.84
N VAL A 14 19.60 13.29 8.52
CA VAL A 14 20.30 12.75 7.34
C VAL A 14 19.30 11.86 6.59
N PRO A 15 19.17 11.94 5.25
CA PRO A 15 18.19 11.17 4.50
C PRO A 15 18.79 9.83 4.02
N ALA A 16 18.15 8.70 4.31
CA ALA A 16 18.32 7.46 3.56
C ALA A 16 17.18 6.44 3.82
N HIS A 17 16.92 5.62 2.79
CA HIS A 17 15.60 5.09 2.36
C HIS A 17 15.34 3.59 2.65
N ALA A 18 14.04 3.19 2.49
CA ALA A 18 13.44 1.92 1.97
C ALA A 18 12.98 0.75 2.88
N HIS A 19 11.80 0.10 2.88
CA HIS A 19 10.66 -0.13 1.93
C HIS A 19 9.48 -0.90 2.56
N VAL A 20 8.21 -0.57 2.27
CA VAL A 20 7.07 -1.30 1.58
C VAL A 20 5.92 -0.25 1.44
N LYS A 21 5.43 0.03 0.23
CA LYS A 21 4.14 -0.41 -0.32
C LYS A 21 4.11 -0.11 -1.84
N TRP A 22 4.53 -1.13 -2.60
CA TRP A 22 4.44 -1.29 -4.06
C TRP A 22 5.35 -0.42 -4.95
N PHE A 23 6.67 -0.68 -4.91
CA PHE A 23 7.64 -0.68 -6.04
C PHE A 23 7.67 0.50 -7.03
N ALA A 24 6.97 1.59 -6.75
CA ALA A 24 6.87 2.77 -7.57
C ALA A 24 6.98 4.03 -6.70
N PRO A 25 7.45 5.16 -7.26
CA PRO A 25 7.42 6.43 -6.57
C PRO A 25 5.97 6.82 -6.25
N TYR A 26 5.74 7.28 -5.01
CA TYR A 26 4.44 7.76 -4.57
C TYR A 26 4.58 9.11 -3.86
N ILE A 27 3.47 9.85 -3.82
CA ILE A 27 3.38 11.16 -3.19
C ILE A 27 2.12 11.14 -2.32
N VAL A 28 2.31 11.04 -1.00
CA VAL A 28 1.19 10.86 -0.05
C VAL A 28 0.18 12.01 -0.13
N GLY A 29 0.65 13.24 -0.31
CA GLY A 29 -0.21 14.43 -0.41
C GLY A 29 -0.80 14.68 -1.80
N ALA A 30 -0.53 13.81 -2.79
CA ALA A 30 -1.13 13.98 -4.12
C ALA A 30 -2.64 13.73 -4.05
N PRO A 31 -3.48 14.56 -4.68
CA PRO A 31 -4.92 14.39 -4.64
C PRO A 31 -5.33 13.04 -5.26
N PRO A 32 -6.17 12.23 -4.59
CA PRO A 32 -6.68 11.00 -5.17
C PRO A 32 -7.57 11.31 -6.38
N GLN A 33 -7.63 10.37 -7.33
CA GLN A 33 -8.63 10.44 -8.38
C GLN A 33 -10.04 10.55 -7.77
N SER A 34 -10.93 11.23 -8.48
CA SER A 34 -12.31 11.37 -8.01
C SER A 34 -12.96 9.99 -7.80
N ILE A 35 -13.78 9.86 -6.76
CA ILE A 35 -14.57 8.65 -6.52
C ILE A 35 -15.41 8.30 -7.77
N GLY A 36 -15.84 9.33 -8.52
CA GLY A 36 -16.54 9.17 -9.80
C GLY A 36 -15.78 8.29 -10.80
N ALA A 37 -14.45 8.43 -10.91
CA ALA A 37 -13.63 7.61 -11.80
C ALA A 37 -13.66 6.12 -11.43
N THR A 38 -13.75 5.81 -10.13
CA THR A 38 -13.90 4.42 -9.67
C THR A 38 -15.32 3.90 -9.92
N LEU A 39 -16.34 4.71 -9.63
CA LEU A 39 -17.74 4.31 -9.79
C LEU A 39 -18.19 4.17 -11.25
N THR A 40 -17.53 4.85 -12.19
CA THR A 40 -17.77 4.69 -13.64
C THR A 40 -16.93 3.58 -14.27
N ASN A 41 -15.97 3.00 -13.54
CA ASN A 41 -15.14 1.92 -14.04
C ASN A 41 -15.93 0.61 -14.13
N VAL A 42 -16.10 0.08 -15.35
CA VAL A 42 -16.83 -1.17 -15.58
C VAL A 42 -16.18 -2.37 -14.88
N TRP A 43 -14.85 -2.44 -14.86
CA TRP A 43 -14.10 -3.55 -14.29
C TRP A 43 -14.16 -3.58 -12.76
N PHE A 44 -14.32 -2.42 -12.13
CA PHE A 44 -14.66 -2.35 -10.70
C PHE A 44 -15.97 -3.10 -10.41
N TRP A 45 -17.05 -2.76 -11.14
CA TRP A 45 -18.35 -3.41 -10.95
C TRP A 45 -18.37 -4.87 -11.38
N THR A 46 -17.64 -5.25 -12.42
CA THR A 46 -17.44 -6.65 -12.79
C THR A 46 -16.78 -7.42 -11.65
N GLY A 47 -15.72 -6.87 -11.05
CA GLY A 47 -15.07 -7.46 -9.87
C GLY A 47 -16.06 -7.63 -8.70
N ILE A 48 -16.85 -6.60 -8.39
CA ILE A 48 -17.86 -6.65 -7.32
C ILE A 48 -18.91 -7.72 -7.60
N ALA A 49 -19.41 -7.83 -8.83
CA ALA A 49 -20.39 -8.84 -9.22
C ALA A 49 -19.85 -10.26 -9.05
N LEU A 50 -18.60 -10.51 -9.49
CA LEU A 50 -17.94 -11.82 -9.35
C LEU A 50 -17.77 -12.21 -7.87
N VAL A 51 -17.31 -11.27 -7.04
CA VAL A 51 -17.17 -11.50 -5.60
C VAL A 51 -18.51 -11.75 -4.94
N LEU A 52 -19.53 -10.96 -5.26
CA LEU A 52 -20.87 -11.15 -4.70
C LEU A 52 -21.42 -12.53 -5.06
N ALA A 53 -21.26 -12.96 -6.31
CA ALA A 53 -21.63 -14.31 -6.73
C ALA A 53 -20.89 -15.37 -5.89
N PHE A 54 -19.58 -15.23 -5.71
CA PHE A 54 -18.76 -16.15 -4.91
C PHE A 54 -19.17 -16.15 -3.41
N PHE A 55 -19.41 -15.00 -2.80
CA PHE A 55 -19.76 -14.90 -1.39
C PHE A 55 -21.19 -15.38 -1.11
N LEU A 56 -22.13 -15.09 -2.01
CA LEU A 56 -23.50 -15.61 -1.94
C LEU A 56 -23.51 -17.13 -2.10
N ALA A 57 -22.76 -17.67 -3.08
CA ALA A 57 -22.61 -19.10 -3.27
C ALA A 57 -21.98 -19.77 -2.05
N SER A 58 -20.87 -19.22 -1.54
CA SER A 58 -20.19 -19.70 -0.33
C SER A 58 -21.14 -19.71 0.87
N ARG A 59 -21.92 -18.64 1.05
CA ARG A 59 -22.88 -18.56 2.16
C ARG A 59 -24.07 -19.52 1.98
N ALA A 60 -24.52 -19.77 0.76
CA ALA A 60 -25.55 -20.76 0.48
C ALA A 60 -25.05 -22.18 0.78
N ILE A 61 -23.82 -22.50 0.36
CA ILE A 61 -23.15 -23.77 0.67
C ILE A 61 -22.97 -23.93 2.17
N GLU A 62 -22.50 -22.90 2.88
CA GLU A 62 -22.28 -22.91 4.34
C GLU A 62 -23.55 -23.24 5.14
N LYS A 63 -24.75 -22.93 4.60
CA LYS A 63 -26.05 -23.26 5.21
C LYS A 63 -26.54 -24.67 4.93
N SER A 64 -25.88 -25.40 4.04
CA SER A 64 -26.23 -26.76 3.64
C SER A 64 -25.40 -27.80 4.41
N SER A 65 -25.81 -29.06 4.36
CA SER A 65 -25.03 -30.19 4.87
C SER A 65 -23.66 -30.33 4.20
N ALA A 66 -23.54 -29.92 2.94
CA ALA A 66 -22.26 -29.87 2.24
C ALA A 66 -21.30 -28.85 2.90
N GLY A 67 -21.82 -27.70 3.36
CA GLY A 67 -21.04 -26.69 4.08
C GLY A 67 -20.49 -27.21 5.39
N GLU A 68 -21.30 -27.92 6.18
CA GLU A 68 -20.86 -28.57 7.42
C GLU A 68 -19.76 -29.62 7.14
N THR A 69 -19.95 -30.44 6.09
CA THR A 69 -18.94 -31.44 5.68
C THR A 69 -17.63 -30.78 5.27
N ILE A 70 -17.68 -29.71 4.48
CA ILE A 70 -16.49 -28.93 4.07
C ILE A 70 -15.79 -28.36 5.30
N LEU A 71 -16.53 -27.73 6.19
CA LEU A 71 -15.98 -27.10 7.39
C LEU A 71 -15.33 -28.14 8.33
N LEU A 72 -15.94 -29.31 8.53
CA LEU A 72 -15.36 -30.41 9.30
C LEU A 72 -14.10 -30.99 8.63
N ALA A 73 -14.08 -31.11 7.29
CA ALA A 73 -12.90 -31.54 6.56
C ALA A 73 -11.75 -30.54 6.70
N MET A 74 -12.05 -29.24 6.58
CA MET A 74 -11.07 -28.17 6.80
C MET A 74 -10.57 -28.16 8.25
N ASP A 75 -11.43 -28.39 9.24
CA ASP A 75 -11.01 -28.52 10.65
C ASP A 75 -10.03 -29.68 10.81
N ARG A 76 -10.36 -30.87 10.28
CA ARG A 76 -9.48 -32.04 10.34
C ARG A 76 -8.11 -31.78 9.72
N ILE A 77 -8.05 -31.08 8.59
CA ILE A 77 -6.77 -30.73 7.93
C ILE A 77 -5.95 -29.77 8.80
N THR A 78 -6.61 -28.86 9.50
CA THR A 78 -5.96 -27.76 10.24
C THR A 78 -5.82 -28.02 11.75
N ASP A 79 -6.36 -29.13 12.24
CA ASP A 79 -6.38 -29.51 13.66
C ASP A 79 -4.99 -29.50 14.33
N PRO A 80 -3.91 -30.02 13.70
CA PRO A 80 -2.58 -29.97 14.30
C PRO A 80 -2.08 -28.53 14.55
N LEU A 81 -2.43 -27.61 13.65
CA LEU A 81 -2.07 -26.19 13.78
C LEU A 81 -3.00 -25.48 14.77
N TRP A 82 -4.30 -25.76 14.74
CA TRP A 82 -5.30 -25.17 15.64
C TRP A 82 -4.94 -25.40 17.12
N MET A 83 -4.54 -26.63 17.46
CA MET A 83 -4.15 -26.98 18.84
C MET A 83 -2.90 -26.23 19.33
N ARG A 84 -2.12 -25.66 18.42
CA ARG A 84 -0.89 -24.90 18.70
C ARG A 84 -0.95 -23.48 18.15
N LEU A 85 -2.15 -22.95 17.92
CA LEU A 85 -2.29 -21.72 17.15
C LEU A 85 -1.66 -20.51 17.85
N ASP A 86 -1.79 -20.44 19.18
CA ASP A 86 -1.14 -19.40 19.99
C ASP A 86 0.40 -19.52 19.93
N ASP A 87 0.94 -20.74 19.97
CA ASP A 87 2.39 -20.96 19.84
C ASP A 87 2.87 -20.56 18.46
N PHE A 88 2.16 -20.95 17.40
CA PHE A 88 2.47 -20.60 16.03
C PHE A 88 2.50 -19.07 15.83
N VAL A 89 1.44 -18.36 16.23
CA VAL A 89 1.37 -16.91 16.07
C VAL A 89 2.48 -16.21 16.86
N ARG A 90 2.73 -16.60 18.12
CA ARG A 90 3.83 -16.03 18.92
C ARG A 90 5.20 -16.27 18.31
N VAL A 91 5.49 -17.48 17.86
CA VAL A 91 6.77 -17.83 17.23
C VAL A 91 6.97 -16.99 15.97
N VAL A 92 5.93 -16.82 15.14
CA VAL A 92 6.07 -16.00 13.94
C VAL A 92 6.22 -14.51 14.25
N ILE A 93 5.48 -13.96 15.22
CA ILE A 93 5.68 -12.57 15.65
C ILE A 93 7.13 -12.37 16.15
N ALA A 94 7.64 -13.28 16.96
CA ALA A 94 9.02 -13.20 17.44
C ALA A 94 10.05 -13.31 16.30
N ALA A 95 9.87 -14.27 15.38
CA ALA A 95 10.73 -14.43 14.21
C ALA A 95 10.68 -13.19 13.30
N PHE A 96 9.51 -12.59 13.14
CA PHE A 96 9.33 -11.33 12.42
C PHE A 96 10.14 -10.20 13.07
N PHE A 97 10.03 -9.98 14.38
CA PHE A 97 10.81 -8.93 15.05
C PHE A 97 12.32 -9.19 15.03
N VAL A 98 12.76 -10.45 15.05
CA VAL A 98 14.17 -10.80 14.82
C VAL A 98 14.59 -10.48 13.38
N ALA A 99 13.74 -10.76 12.39
CA ALA A 99 14.02 -10.41 10.99
C ALA A 99 14.09 -8.90 10.79
N ILE A 100 13.18 -8.14 11.40
CA ILE A 100 13.17 -6.67 11.36
C ILE A 100 14.39 -6.09 12.09
N PHE A 101 14.82 -6.67 13.21
CA PHE A 101 16.10 -6.33 13.86
C PHE A 101 17.28 -6.54 12.90
N ALA A 102 17.32 -7.66 12.19
CA ALA A 102 18.37 -7.96 11.22
C ALA A 102 18.34 -7.04 9.99
N VAL A 103 17.19 -6.49 9.63
CA VAL A 103 17.06 -5.45 8.59
C VAL A 103 17.65 -4.13 9.08
N GLY A 104 17.37 -3.74 10.32
CA GLY A 104 17.90 -2.51 10.94
C GLY A 104 17.27 -1.22 10.40
N GLY A 105 17.28 -0.16 11.23
CA GLY A 105 16.85 1.19 10.81
C GLY A 105 15.38 1.29 10.38
N VAL A 106 14.49 0.55 11.05
CA VAL A 106 13.07 0.40 10.69
C VAL A 106 12.16 0.34 11.92
N TYR A 107 10.97 0.92 11.82
CA TYR A 107 9.85 0.74 12.73
C TYR A 107 8.90 -0.34 12.20
N LEU A 108 8.75 -1.43 12.94
CA LEU A 108 7.75 -2.49 12.79
C LEU A 108 7.71 -3.24 11.45
N THR A 109 8.14 -2.66 10.34
CA THR A 109 8.12 -3.19 8.99
C THR A 109 9.31 -2.60 8.23
N PRO A 110 9.81 -3.23 7.16
CA PRO A 110 10.96 -2.69 6.44
C PRO A 110 10.74 -1.26 5.90
N ASP A 111 9.51 -0.74 5.92
CA ASP A 111 8.95 0.44 5.24
C ASP A 111 9.12 1.73 5.99
N LEU A 112 8.89 1.66 7.29
CA LEU A 112 8.88 2.83 8.14
C LEU A 112 10.32 3.02 8.59
N LYS A 113 11.12 3.75 7.81
CA LYS A 113 12.53 3.97 8.09
C LYS A 113 12.73 4.81 9.34
N THR A 114 13.86 4.56 10.02
CA THR A 114 14.33 5.41 11.09
C THR A 114 15.84 5.39 11.19
N PRO A 115 16.49 6.55 11.41
CA PRO A 115 17.93 6.60 11.70
C PRO A 115 18.23 6.13 13.14
N ALA A 116 17.20 5.95 13.98
CA ALA A 116 17.37 5.61 15.38
C ALA A 116 17.72 4.12 15.57
N GLU A 117 19.01 3.79 15.68
CA GLU A 117 19.49 2.42 15.88
C GLU A 117 18.88 1.71 17.10
N TRP A 118 18.54 2.46 18.16
CA TRP A 118 17.91 1.91 19.37
C TRP A 118 16.54 1.26 19.09
N VAL A 119 15.86 1.67 18.01
CA VAL A 119 14.59 1.08 17.57
C VAL A 119 14.78 -0.38 17.20
N SER A 120 15.87 -0.72 16.51
CA SER A 120 16.18 -2.10 16.15
C SER A 120 16.37 -2.96 17.40
N TRP A 121 17.11 -2.48 18.39
CA TRP A 121 17.29 -3.17 19.67
C TRP A 121 15.98 -3.34 20.46
N THR A 122 15.09 -2.34 20.39
CA THR A 122 13.76 -2.44 21.00
C THR A 122 12.93 -3.54 20.35
N GLN A 123 13.04 -3.72 19.03
CA GLN A 123 12.36 -4.81 18.32
C GLN A 123 12.92 -6.17 18.70
N LEU A 124 14.24 -6.30 18.87
CA LEU A 124 14.83 -7.54 19.40
C LEU A 124 14.35 -7.83 20.83
N LEU A 125 14.23 -6.81 21.67
CA LEU A 125 13.66 -6.95 23.01
C LEU A 125 12.20 -7.42 22.95
N ILE A 126 11.38 -6.83 22.08
CA ILE A 126 9.99 -7.25 21.84
C ILE A 126 9.95 -8.75 21.48
N ALA A 127 10.83 -9.21 20.58
CA ALA A 127 10.92 -10.62 20.21
C ALA A 127 11.13 -11.56 21.42
N GLY A 128 12.01 -11.18 22.36
CA GLY A 128 12.26 -11.94 23.58
C GLY A 128 11.08 -11.91 24.57
N LEU A 129 10.39 -10.77 24.69
CA LEU A 129 9.28 -10.58 25.64
C LEU A 129 8.01 -11.37 25.25
N ILE A 130 7.86 -11.81 24.00
CA ILE A 130 6.65 -12.51 23.52
C ILE A 130 6.46 -13.91 24.15
N PHE A 131 7.54 -14.58 24.57
CA PHE A 131 7.48 -15.99 25.00
C PHE A 131 6.98 -16.22 26.43
N SER A 132 6.79 -15.17 27.23
CA SER A 132 6.21 -15.27 28.57
C SER A 132 4.92 -14.48 28.68
N ARG A 133 3.86 -15.13 29.19
CA ARG A 133 2.56 -14.47 29.43
C ARG A 133 2.66 -13.23 30.30
N LYS A 134 3.64 -13.16 31.20
CA LYS A 134 3.86 -12.00 32.07
C LYS A 134 4.49 -10.82 31.33
N THR A 135 5.28 -11.08 30.28
CA THR A 135 6.04 -10.07 29.55
C THR A 135 5.38 -9.65 28.24
N GLN A 136 4.42 -10.42 27.73
CA GLN A 136 3.66 -10.07 26.51
C GLN A 136 2.99 -8.68 26.56
N PRO A 137 2.38 -8.21 27.66
CA PRO A 137 1.86 -6.85 27.70
C PRO A 137 2.93 -5.77 27.52
N LEU A 138 4.17 -6.05 27.97
CA LEU A 138 5.30 -5.15 27.75
C LEU A 138 5.76 -5.17 26.27
N ALA A 139 5.74 -6.35 25.63
CA ALA A 139 5.96 -6.46 24.18
C ALA A 139 4.92 -5.64 23.41
N ALA A 140 3.64 -5.77 23.75
CA ALA A 140 2.55 -5.01 23.15
C ALA A 140 2.71 -3.49 23.33
N LEU A 141 3.11 -3.05 24.53
CA LEU A 141 3.42 -1.64 24.80
C LEU A 141 4.57 -1.14 23.91
N GLY A 142 5.62 -1.95 23.74
CA GLY A 142 6.73 -1.65 22.83
C GLY A 142 6.26 -1.48 21.39
N ILE A 143 5.40 -2.38 20.90
CA ILE A 143 4.84 -2.29 19.54
C ILE A 143 4.03 -1.00 19.36
N ILE A 144 3.15 -0.67 20.30
CA ILE A 144 2.37 0.57 20.25
C ILE A 144 3.28 1.81 20.33
N ALA A 145 4.32 1.79 21.18
CA ALA A 145 5.26 2.90 21.26
C ALA A 145 6.00 3.11 19.92
N LEU A 146 6.45 2.05 19.27
CA LEU A 146 7.07 2.14 17.94
C LEU A 146 6.09 2.61 16.88
N TRP A 147 4.83 2.16 16.92
CA TRP A 147 3.78 2.62 16.00
C TRP A 147 3.49 4.12 16.18
N LEU A 148 3.37 4.60 17.42
CA LEU A 148 3.18 6.01 17.74
C LEU A 148 4.38 6.88 17.37
N LEU A 149 5.61 6.35 17.49
CA LEU A 149 6.81 7.04 17.03
C LEU A 149 6.85 7.15 15.51
N ALA A 150 6.47 6.09 14.79
CA ALA A 150 6.38 6.13 13.35
C ALA A 150 5.32 7.15 12.86
N LEU A 151 4.23 7.42 13.60
CA LEU A 151 3.26 8.48 13.24
C LEU A 151 3.91 9.86 13.13
N ARG A 152 4.95 10.13 13.92
CA ARG A 152 5.69 11.40 13.84
C ARG A 152 6.36 11.56 12.48
N ASP A 153 6.87 10.47 11.93
CA ASP A 153 7.70 10.48 10.72
C ASP A 153 6.88 10.20 9.44
N TYR A 154 5.74 9.50 9.58
CA TYR A 154 4.99 8.92 8.47
C TYR A 154 3.50 9.27 8.40
N ASP A 155 2.99 10.23 9.17
CA ASP A 155 1.58 10.63 9.17
C ASP A 155 0.56 9.50 9.44
N VAL A 156 -0.66 9.88 9.82
CA VAL A 156 -1.69 8.90 10.19
C VAL A 156 -2.27 8.18 8.97
N PHE A 157 -2.28 8.82 7.80
CA PHE A 157 -2.88 8.27 6.59
C PHE A 157 -2.09 7.06 6.11
N HIS A 158 -0.76 7.18 6.10
CA HIS A 158 0.13 6.08 5.75
C HIS A 158 0.13 4.98 6.81
N LEU A 159 0.07 5.32 8.09
CA LEU A 159 0.17 4.32 9.16
C LEU A 159 -1.05 3.40 9.31
N LEU A 160 -2.18 3.77 8.71
CA LEU A 160 -3.37 2.93 8.65
C LEU A 160 -3.14 1.65 7.82
N ASP A 161 -2.19 1.65 6.88
CA ASP A 161 -1.74 0.44 6.18
C ASP A 161 -1.11 -0.59 7.12
N TYR A 162 -0.45 -0.11 8.17
CA TYR A 162 0.29 -0.94 9.13
C TYR A 162 -0.49 -1.19 10.41
N LEU A 163 -1.81 -0.95 10.40
CA LEU A 163 -2.66 -1.17 11.57
C LEU A 163 -2.59 -2.62 12.07
N ALA A 164 -2.45 -3.58 11.16
CA ALA A 164 -2.26 -4.99 11.50
C ALA A 164 -0.98 -5.22 12.31
N LEU A 165 0.16 -4.69 11.85
CA LEU A 165 1.48 -4.89 12.45
C LEU A 165 1.64 -4.16 13.78
N GLY A 166 1.04 -2.98 13.92
CA GLY A 166 1.03 -2.20 15.15
C GLY A 166 -0.09 -2.66 16.10
N VAL A 167 -1.27 -2.10 15.89
CA VAL A 167 -2.40 -2.21 16.82
C VAL A 167 -2.95 -3.64 16.89
N GLY A 168 -3.07 -4.34 15.77
CA GLY A 168 -3.63 -5.69 15.71
C GLY A 168 -2.80 -6.72 16.50
N VAL A 169 -1.49 -6.72 16.29
CA VAL A 169 -0.54 -7.61 17.01
C VAL A 169 -0.45 -7.25 18.49
N ALA A 170 -0.38 -5.96 18.82
CA ALA A 170 -0.37 -5.52 20.21
C ALA A 170 -1.64 -5.94 20.95
N ALA A 171 -2.82 -5.78 20.33
CA ALA A 171 -4.09 -6.24 20.89
C ALA A 171 -4.12 -7.75 21.10
N TYR A 172 -3.62 -8.54 20.13
CA TYR A 172 -3.48 -9.99 20.28
C TYR A 172 -2.64 -10.36 21.50
N LEU A 173 -1.46 -9.76 21.68
CA LEU A 173 -0.55 -10.06 22.79
C LEU A 173 -1.16 -9.72 24.16
N VAL A 174 -1.88 -8.59 24.27
CA VAL A 174 -2.59 -8.22 25.50
C VAL A 174 -3.73 -9.19 25.81
N LEU A 175 -4.54 -9.53 24.81
CA LEU A 175 -5.69 -10.42 24.98
C LEU A 175 -5.24 -11.86 25.29
N GLU A 176 -4.15 -12.34 24.68
CA GLU A 176 -3.62 -13.68 24.98
C GLU A 176 -3.03 -13.76 26.38
N ALA A 177 -2.35 -12.72 26.85
CA ALA A 177 -1.80 -12.65 28.20
C ALA A 177 -2.86 -12.56 29.30
N SER A 178 -4.09 -12.16 28.94
CA SER A 178 -5.17 -11.95 29.90
C SER A 178 -5.56 -13.23 30.65
N SER A 179 -5.72 -13.10 31.97
CA SER A 179 -6.28 -14.15 32.83
C SER A 179 -7.80 -14.23 32.72
N ASN A 180 -8.46 -13.22 32.15
CA ASN A 180 -9.90 -13.22 31.92
C ASN A 180 -10.23 -14.06 30.66
N PRO A 181 -10.95 -15.20 30.79
CA PRO A 181 -11.26 -16.07 29.66
C PRO A 181 -12.09 -15.38 28.57
N GLU A 182 -13.01 -14.47 28.94
CA GLU A 182 -13.83 -13.75 27.97
C GLU A 182 -12.98 -12.85 27.08
N TRP A 183 -12.03 -12.13 27.66
CA TRP A 183 -11.11 -11.28 26.90
C TRP A 183 -10.21 -12.12 26.01
N ARG A 184 -9.66 -13.20 26.56
CA ARG A 184 -8.78 -14.12 25.83
C ARG A 184 -9.45 -14.72 24.60
N ASN A 185 -10.76 -14.98 24.63
CA ASN A 185 -11.51 -15.53 23.50
C ASN A 185 -11.52 -14.60 22.27
N HIS A 186 -11.31 -13.29 22.45
CA HIS A 186 -11.32 -12.31 21.36
C HIS A 186 -9.94 -12.09 20.71
N ARG A 187 -8.87 -12.74 21.18
CA ARG A 187 -7.49 -12.49 20.71
C ARG A 187 -7.30 -12.66 19.20
N PHE A 188 -7.83 -13.75 18.62
CA PHE A 188 -7.75 -13.99 17.18
C PHE A 188 -8.72 -13.13 16.37
N GLU A 189 -9.82 -12.69 17.00
CA GLU A 189 -10.73 -11.73 16.38
C GLU A 189 -10.06 -10.37 16.24
N ALA A 190 -9.36 -9.88 17.26
CA ALA A 190 -8.59 -8.63 17.20
C ALA A 190 -7.53 -8.65 16.09
N LEU A 191 -6.76 -9.73 16.01
CA LEU A 191 -5.72 -9.91 14.99
C LEU A 191 -6.31 -9.91 13.56
N ARG A 192 -7.43 -10.59 13.39
CA ARG A 192 -8.18 -10.66 12.13
C ARG A 192 -8.76 -9.31 11.72
N TRP A 193 -9.33 -8.55 12.65
CA TRP A 193 -9.79 -7.18 12.37
C TRP A 193 -8.64 -6.27 11.95
N GLY A 194 -7.48 -6.37 12.61
CA GLY A 194 -6.28 -5.62 12.22
C GLY A 194 -5.89 -5.86 10.77
N VAL A 195 -5.80 -7.14 10.35
CA VAL A 195 -5.47 -7.49 8.95
C VAL A 195 -6.59 -7.10 7.99
N ALA A 196 -7.86 -7.34 8.34
CA ALA A 196 -8.99 -7.00 7.49
C ALA A 196 -9.05 -5.49 7.19
N ILE A 197 -8.88 -4.65 8.21
CA ILE A 197 -8.87 -3.19 8.06
C ILE A 197 -7.67 -2.75 7.24
N ALA A 198 -6.46 -3.26 7.53
CA ALA A 198 -5.26 -2.93 6.77
C ALA A 198 -5.40 -3.25 5.28
N LEU A 199 -5.92 -4.44 4.93
CA LEU A 199 -6.13 -4.83 3.53
C LEU A 199 -7.22 -4.01 2.84
N MET A 200 -8.35 -3.77 3.52
CA MET A 200 -9.42 -2.93 2.96
C MET A 200 -8.95 -1.50 2.75
N TRP A 201 -8.22 -0.92 3.71
CA TRP A 201 -7.64 0.42 3.59
C TRP A 201 -6.62 0.47 2.45
N SER A 202 -5.66 -0.45 2.45
CA SER A 202 -4.60 -0.55 1.44
C SER A 202 -5.13 -0.66 0.03
N SER A 203 -6.17 -1.46 -0.18
CA SER A 203 -6.73 -1.71 -1.50
C SER A 203 -7.29 -0.45 -2.18
N LEU A 204 -7.67 0.58 -1.41
CA LEU A 204 -8.23 1.81 -1.96
C LEU A 204 -7.24 2.61 -2.80
N GLU A 205 -5.93 2.43 -2.57
CA GLU A 205 -4.89 3.04 -3.40
C GLU A 205 -4.99 2.66 -4.87
N LYS A 206 -5.44 1.44 -5.17
CA LYS A 206 -5.62 0.98 -6.57
C LYS A 206 -6.78 1.70 -7.28
N PHE A 207 -7.68 2.31 -6.50
CA PHE A 207 -8.78 3.13 -6.98
C PHE A 207 -8.43 4.61 -6.98
N ALA A 208 -7.75 5.08 -5.93
CA ALA A 208 -7.35 6.47 -5.75
C ALA A 208 -6.16 6.86 -6.66
N TYR A 209 -5.22 5.94 -6.89
CA TYR A 209 -3.97 6.18 -7.59
C TYR A 209 -3.58 5.00 -8.50
N PRO A 210 -4.42 4.60 -9.48
CA PRO A 210 -4.11 3.47 -10.35
C PRO A 210 -2.79 3.65 -11.12
N ASP A 211 -2.42 4.89 -11.44
CA ASP A 211 -1.21 5.23 -12.19
C ASP A 211 0.08 4.86 -11.44
N TRP A 212 0.06 4.82 -10.10
CA TRP A 212 1.22 4.38 -9.30
C TRP A 212 1.59 2.92 -9.56
N PHE A 213 0.64 2.10 -10.03
CA PHE A 213 0.88 0.68 -10.31
C PHE A 213 1.34 0.42 -11.75
N TYR A 214 1.34 1.43 -12.64
CA TYR A 214 1.70 1.23 -14.04
C TYR A 214 3.15 0.82 -14.26
N PRO A 215 4.15 1.44 -13.60
CA PRO A 215 5.54 1.01 -13.76
C PRO A 215 5.74 -0.45 -13.35
N LEU A 216 5.08 -0.87 -12.26
CA LEU A 216 5.15 -2.23 -11.75
C LEU A 216 4.60 -3.25 -12.75
N VAL A 217 3.42 -2.97 -13.31
CA VAL A 217 2.78 -3.85 -14.30
C VAL A 217 3.57 -3.90 -15.61
N GLN A 218 4.25 -2.82 -15.99
CA GLN A 218 5.13 -2.80 -17.16
C GLN A 218 6.42 -3.61 -16.93
N GLU A 219 7.00 -3.50 -15.74
CA GLU A 219 8.22 -4.22 -15.38
C GLU A 219 7.97 -5.72 -15.17
N LYS A 220 6.82 -6.06 -14.56
CA LYS A 220 6.43 -7.43 -14.20
C LYS A 220 5.11 -7.81 -14.88
N PRO A 221 5.06 -7.94 -16.22
CA PRO A 221 3.82 -8.16 -16.96
C PRO A 221 3.11 -9.48 -16.62
N PHE A 222 3.82 -10.47 -16.08
CA PHE A 222 3.20 -11.73 -15.64
C PHE A 222 2.21 -11.53 -14.48
N LEU A 223 2.33 -10.44 -13.69
CA LEU A 223 1.42 -10.16 -12.58
C LEU A 223 -0.02 -9.97 -13.04
N THR A 224 -0.24 -9.51 -14.28
CA THR A 224 -1.59 -9.29 -14.80
C THR A 224 -2.23 -10.54 -15.37
N PHE A 225 -1.54 -11.69 -15.37
CA PHE A 225 -2.01 -12.92 -16.01
C PHE A 225 -2.41 -12.73 -17.49
N GLY A 226 -1.73 -11.80 -18.18
CA GLY A 226 -2.03 -11.44 -19.57
C GLY A 226 -3.21 -10.49 -19.75
N MET A 227 -3.85 -10.04 -18.67
CA MET A 227 -4.89 -9.01 -18.74
C MET A 227 -4.28 -7.63 -18.99
N PRO A 228 -4.99 -6.74 -19.71
CA PRO A 228 -4.63 -5.33 -19.79
C PRO A 228 -4.60 -4.66 -18.41
N ARG A 229 -3.72 -3.67 -18.22
CA ARG A 229 -3.53 -2.99 -16.92
C ARG A 229 -4.80 -2.31 -16.39
N ASP A 230 -5.59 -1.75 -17.30
CA ASP A 230 -6.87 -1.09 -17.06
C ASP A 230 -7.99 -2.06 -16.65
N VAL A 231 -7.81 -3.35 -16.94
CA VAL A 231 -8.65 -4.44 -16.43
C VAL A 231 -8.10 -4.93 -15.08
N PHE A 232 -6.81 -5.21 -15.02
CA PHE A 232 -6.19 -5.88 -13.88
C PHE A 232 -6.20 -5.03 -12.60
N ILE A 233 -5.79 -3.77 -12.67
CA ILE A 233 -5.62 -2.90 -11.49
C ILE A 233 -6.93 -2.72 -10.70
N PRO A 234 -8.06 -2.31 -11.32
CA PRO A 234 -9.32 -2.17 -10.58
C PRO A 234 -9.82 -3.52 -10.06
N MET A 235 -9.67 -4.61 -10.81
CA MET A 235 -10.07 -5.95 -10.35
C MET A 235 -9.20 -6.43 -9.17
N ALA A 236 -7.90 -6.14 -9.18
CA ALA A 236 -6.99 -6.46 -8.08
C ALA A 236 -7.35 -5.67 -6.81
N GLY A 237 -7.68 -4.38 -6.94
CA GLY A 237 -8.19 -3.58 -5.83
C GLY A 237 -9.47 -4.16 -5.23
N VAL A 238 -10.43 -4.56 -6.07
CA VAL A 238 -11.66 -5.20 -5.60
C VAL A 238 -11.36 -6.53 -4.92
N ALA A 239 -10.48 -7.35 -5.49
CA ALA A 239 -10.10 -8.63 -4.90
C ALA A 239 -9.47 -8.45 -3.51
N GLU A 240 -8.51 -7.53 -3.35
CA GLU A 240 -7.87 -7.23 -2.06
C GLU A 240 -8.88 -6.72 -1.04
N PHE A 241 -9.70 -5.72 -1.41
CA PHE A 241 -10.73 -5.16 -0.53
C PHE A 241 -11.69 -6.25 -0.02
N THR A 242 -12.20 -7.05 -0.95
CA THR A 242 -13.24 -8.02 -0.67
C THR A 242 -12.73 -9.25 0.07
N MET A 243 -11.49 -9.68 -0.17
CA MET A 243 -10.86 -10.71 0.66
C MET A 243 -10.60 -10.20 2.08
N GLY A 244 -10.16 -8.94 2.24
CA GLY A 244 -10.05 -8.27 3.54
C GLY A 244 -11.38 -8.26 4.29
N PHE A 245 -12.47 -7.85 3.63
CA PHE A 245 -13.84 -7.96 4.16
C PHE A 245 -14.24 -9.42 4.46
N GLY A 246 -13.86 -10.36 3.60
CA GLY A 246 -14.13 -11.78 3.76
C GLY A 246 -13.54 -12.34 5.05
N LEU A 247 -12.36 -11.86 5.48
CA LEU A 247 -11.72 -12.28 6.73
C LEU A 247 -12.61 -12.07 7.96
N ILE A 248 -13.49 -11.06 7.97
CA ILE A 248 -14.38 -10.75 9.10
C ILE A 248 -15.82 -11.24 8.89
N TRP A 249 -16.08 -12.03 7.84
CA TRP A 249 -17.41 -12.53 7.53
C TRP A 249 -17.72 -13.89 8.19
N THR A 250 -18.50 -14.75 7.53
CA THR A 250 -18.87 -16.08 8.02
C THR A 250 -17.72 -17.09 7.91
N PRO A 251 -17.72 -18.20 8.68
CA PRO A 251 -16.58 -19.10 8.77
C PRO A 251 -16.04 -19.61 7.42
N LEU A 252 -16.91 -20.02 6.49
CA LEU A 252 -16.46 -20.53 5.20
C LEU A 252 -15.87 -19.41 4.34
N VAL A 253 -16.58 -18.27 4.22
CA VAL A 253 -16.09 -17.09 3.49
C VAL A 253 -14.75 -16.62 4.04
N ARG A 254 -14.62 -16.56 5.37
CA ARG A 254 -13.40 -16.17 6.08
C ARG A 254 -12.23 -17.07 5.73
N ARG A 255 -12.40 -18.39 5.87
CA ARG A 255 -11.31 -19.34 5.63
C ARG A 255 -10.91 -19.40 4.16
N LEU A 256 -11.88 -19.36 3.25
CA LEU A 256 -11.60 -19.33 1.80
C LEU A 256 -10.88 -18.03 1.39
N SER A 257 -11.28 -16.89 1.94
CA SER A 257 -10.59 -15.60 1.69
C SER A 257 -9.15 -15.63 2.21
N ALA A 258 -8.94 -16.21 3.39
CA ALA A 258 -7.61 -16.35 3.97
C ALA A 258 -6.70 -17.29 3.15
N ILE A 259 -7.23 -18.41 2.64
CA ILE A 259 -6.52 -19.32 1.73
C ILE A 259 -6.15 -18.59 0.43
N ALA A 260 -7.09 -17.85 -0.17
CA ALA A 260 -6.83 -17.09 -1.39
C ALA A 260 -5.75 -16.02 -1.18
N LEU A 261 -5.82 -15.24 -0.08
CA LEU A 261 -4.80 -14.27 0.29
C LEU A 261 -3.43 -14.92 0.52
N PHE A 262 -3.38 -16.07 1.20
CA PHE A 262 -2.12 -16.78 1.42
C PHE A 262 -1.47 -17.21 0.10
N ILE A 263 -2.27 -17.73 -0.85
CA ILE A 263 -1.78 -18.10 -2.18
C ILE A 263 -1.22 -16.87 -2.91
N ILE A 264 -1.94 -15.76 -2.88
CA ILE A 264 -1.55 -14.52 -3.57
C ILE A 264 -0.27 -13.93 -2.97
N PHE A 265 -0.19 -13.79 -1.64
CA PHE A 265 1.02 -13.26 -1.00
C PHE A 265 2.22 -14.17 -1.20
N ASN A 266 2.04 -15.49 -1.09
CA ASN A 266 3.14 -16.42 -1.33
C ASN A 266 3.61 -16.40 -2.80
N ALA A 267 2.69 -16.20 -3.75
CA ALA A 267 3.04 -16.02 -5.15
C ALA A 267 3.79 -14.69 -5.40
N ALA A 268 3.48 -13.62 -4.65
CA ALA A 268 4.17 -12.34 -4.73
C ALA A 268 5.60 -12.40 -4.16
N VAL A 269 5.87 -13.24 -3.17
CA VAL A 269 7.23 -13.41 -2.62
C VAL A 269 8.24 -13.87 -3.68
N TYR A 270 7.83 -14.71 -4.63
CA TYR A 270 8.72 -15.24 -5.67
C TYR A 270 9.39 -14.13 -6.51
N PRO A 271 8.65 -13.19 -7.13
CA PRO A 271 9.26 -12.12 -7.92
C PRO A 271 9.86 -10.97 -7.10
N PHE A 272 9.44 -10.75 -5.86
CA PHE A 272 9.87 -9.60 -5.06
C PHE A 272 10.91 -9.91 -3.98
N GLY A 273 11.15 -11.19 -3.69
CA GLY A 273 12.27 -11.67 -2.89
C GLY A 273 12.15 -11.42 -1.38
N ARG A 274 13.30 -11.36 -0.71
CA ARG A 274 13.41 -11.38 0.76
C ARG A 274 12.70 -10.22 1.44
N THR A 275 12.77 -9.02 0.89
CA THR A 275 12.15 -7.83 1.50
C THR A 275 10.64 -7.97 1.56
N ASP A 276 10.03 -8.48 0.48
CA ASP A 276 8.60 -8.75 0.41
C ASP A 276 8.18 -9.85 1.38
N LEU A 277 8.97 -10.93 1.47
CA LEU A 277 8.76 -11.99 2.45
C LEU A 277 8.76 -11.44 3.87
N ILE A 278 9.72 -10.57 4.23
CA ILE A 278 9.78 -9.99 5.58
C ILE A 278 8.59 -9.06 5.83
N GLY A 279 8.27 -8.16 4.90
CA GLY A 279 7.15 -7.21 5.05
C GLY A 279 5.80 -7.91 5.20
N HIS A 280 5.57 -9.00 4.44
CA HIS A 280 4.32 -9.74 4.47
C HIS A 280 4.30 -10.92 5.46
N ALA A 281 5.44 -11.35 6.02
CA ALA A 281 5.54 -12.56 6.86
C ALA A 281 4.49 -12.60 7.97
N LEU A 282 4.26 -11.47 8.63
CA LEU A 282 3.29 -11.42 9.73
C LEU A 282 1.85 -11.51 9.22
N ILE A 283 1.50 -10.79 8.15
CA ILE A 283 0.18 -10.89 7.51
C ILE A 283 -0.06 -12.32 7.01
N MET A 284 0.94 -12.93 6.35
CA MET A 284 0.91 -14.31 5.88
C MET A 284 0.63 -15.31 7.01
N ALA A 285 1.28 -15.14 8.17
CA ALA A 285 1.03 -15.97 9.34
C ALA A 285 -0.37 -15.77 9.92
N VAL A 286 -0.87 -14.54 9.96
CA VAL A 286 -2.24 -14.26 10.41
C VAL A 286 -3.26 -14.89 9.47
N VAL A 287 -3.09 -14.80 8.15
CA VAL A 287 -4.03 -15.45 7.22
C VAL A 287 -3.96 -16.98 7.31
N VAL A 288 -2.78 -17.57 7.55
CA VAL A 288 -2.67 -19.01 7.88
C VAL A 288 -3.46 -19.33 9.15
N ALA A 289 -3.35 -18.50 10.19
CA ALA A 289 -4.10 -18.68 11.42
C ALA A 289 -5.61 -18.56 11.22
N ILE A 290 -6.06 -17.63 10.38
CA ILE A 290 -7.47 -17.46 10.02
C ILE A 290 -7.96 -18.65 9.17
N ALA A 291 -7.15 -19.18 8.27
CA ALA A 291 -7.47 -20.38 7.49
C ALA A 291 -7.59 -21.64 8.38
N ALA A 292 -6.86 -21.69 9.49
CA ALA A 292 -6.93 -22.75 10.49
C ALA A 292 -7.99 -22.54 11.57
N ASP A 293 -8.78 -21.45 11.51
CA ASP A 293 -9.71 -21.10 12.58
C ASP A 293 -10.96 -22.00 12.60
N HIS A 294 -11.15 -22.72 13.70
CA HIS A 294 -12.31 -23.61 13.91
C HIS A 294 -13.55 -22.84 14.39
N SER A 295 -13.42 -21.60 14.86
CA SER A 295 -14.53 -20.85 15.45
C SER A 295 -15.71 -20.69 14.48
N ARG A 296 -16.90 -21.15 14.90
CA ARG A 296 -18.15 -20.99 14.13
C ARG A 296 -18.91 -19.72 14.50
N GLU A 297 -18.62 -19.18 15.68
CA GLU A 297 -19.29 -18.01 16.22
C GLU A 297 -18.88 -16.72 15.50
N VAL A 298 -19.81 -15.78 15.49
CA VAL A 298 -19.67 -14.48 14.85
C VAL A 298 -20.24 -13.44 15.81
N HIS A 299 -19.37 -12.72 16.52
CA HIS A 299 -19.78 -11.79 17.58
C HIS A 299 -20.28 -10.45 17.03
N PHE A 300 -19.64 -9.93 15.98
CA PHE A 300 -20.03 -8.67 15.35
C PHE A 300 -21.12 -8.85 14.28
N LEU A 301 -22.27 -8.18 14.47
CA LEU A 301 -23.44 -8.18 13.58
C LEU A 301 -23.93 -9.59 13.17
N PRO A 302 -24.18 -10.52 14.12
CA PRO A 302 -24.57 -11.89 13.80
C PRO A 302 -25.87 -11.97 13.00
N ALA A 303 -26.85 -11.11 13.31
CA ALA A 303 -28.14 -11.09 12.62
C ALA A 303 -27.99 -10.78 11.12
N LEU A 304 -27.09 -9.85 10.79
CA LEU A 304 -26.77 -9.51 9.40
C LEU A 304 -26.08 -10.67 8.70
N LYS A 305 -24.98 -11.18 9.28
CA LYS A 305 -24.13 -12.22 8.67
C LYS A 305 -24.84 -13.57 8.53
N ARG A 306 -25.86 -13.85 9.35
CA ARG A 306 -26.69 -15.05 9.23
C ARG A 306 -27.56 -15.03 7.97
N ARG A 307 -27.98 -13.86 7.47
CA ARG A 307 -28.85 -13.72 6.30
C ARG A 307 -28.03 -13.79 5.01
N LEU A 308 -28.58 -14.40 3.96
CA LEU A 308 -27.91 -14.46 2.65
C LEU A 308 -27.80 -13.05 2.03
N ALA A 309 -28.88 -12.28 2.09
CA ALA A 309 -28.92 -10.86 1.72
C ALA A 309 -28.02 -9.96 2.60
N GLY A 310 -27.48 -10.49 3.71
CA GLY A 310 -26.52 -9.76 4.53
C GLY A 310 -25.18 -9.55 3.84
N VAL A 311 -24.81 -10.43 2.89
CA VAL A 311 -23.56 -10.32 2.11
C VAL A 311 -23.49 -9.00 1.33
N PRO A 312 -24.43 -8.71 0.40
CA PRO A 312 -24.38 -7.46 -0.35
C PRO A 312 -24.54 -6.23 0.54
N ALA A 313 -25.40 -6.28 1.57
CA ALA A 313 -25.56 -5.17 2.51
C ALA A 313 -24.28 -4.89 3.31
N GLY A 314 -23.59 -5.94 3.77
CA GLY A 314 -22.34 -5.82 4.52
C GLY A 314 -21.20 -5.29 3.64
N LEU A 315 -21.07 -5.80 2.41
CA LEU A 315 -20.04 -5.34 1.48
C LEU A 315 -20.28 -3.88 1.07
N ALA A 316 -21.52 -3.50 0.78
CA ALA A 316 -21.88 -2.11 0.47
C ALA A 316 -21.57 -1.18 1.65
N ALA A 317 -21.91 -1.58 2.87
CA ALA A 317 -21.59 -0.80 4.07
C ALA A 317 -20.07 -0.65 4.25
N ALA A 318 -19.30 -1.72 4.06
CA ALA A 318 -17.84 -1.67 4.14
C ALA A 318 -17.27 -0.72 3.07
N LEU A 319 -17.69 -0.82 1.81
CA LEU A 319 -17.26 0.07 0.73
C LEU A 319 -17.55 1.53 1.07
N VAL A 320 -18.75 1.84 1.55
CA VAL A 320 -19.11 3.22 1.96
C VAL A 320 -18.19 3.70 3.08
N ILE A 321 -18.04 2.93 4.16
CA ILE A 321 -17.22 3.32 5.32
C ILE A 321 -15.77 3.57 4.92
N PHE A 322 -15.15 2.63 4.19
CA PHE A 322 -13.75 2.73 3.82
C PHE A 322 -13.51 3.80 2.75
N THR A 323 -14.37 3.93 1.75
CA THR A 323 -14.22 4.97 0.71
C THR A 323 -14.41 6.37 1.30
N THR A 324 -15.46 6.57 2.10
CA THR A 324 -15.68 7.87 2.78
C THR A 324 -14.59 8.18 3.78
N GLY A 325 -14.11 7.17 4.52
CA GLY A 325 -12.97 7.29 5.42
C GLY A 325 -11.69 7.70 4.70
N TYR A 326 -11.36 7.04 3.60
CA TYR A 326 -10.13 7.29 2.85
C TYR A 326 -10.12 8.66 2.17
N TRP A 327 -11.11 8.96 1.32
CA TRP A 327 -11.17 10.27 0.67
C TRP A 327 -11.41 11.40 1.67
N GLY A 328 -12.27 11.17 2.67
CA GLY A 328 -12.55 12.16 3.71
C GLY A 328 -11.35 12.47 4.58
N LEU A 329 -10.59 11.45 5.00
CA LEU A 329 -9.37 11.65 5.78
C LEU A 329 -8.28 12.30 4.94
N HIS A 330 -8.13 11.91 3.67
CA HIS A 330 -7.20 12.58 2.77
C HIS A 330 -7.51 14.07 2.65
N ILE A 331 -8.77 14.43 2.38
CA ILE A 331 -9.20 15.84 2.31
C ILE A 331 -8.98 16.57 3.63
N ALA A 332 -9.24 15.92 4.77
CA ALA A 332 -9.07 16.53 6.08
C ALA A 332 -7.59 16.83 6.42
N ILE A 333 -6.66 15.99 5.93
CA ILE A 333 -5.22 16.13 6.22
C ILE A 333 -4.52 17.00 5.15
N TYR A 334 -4.81 16.78 3.87
CA TYR A 334 -4.08 17.35 2.73
C TYR A 334 -4.89 18.37 1.93
N GLY A 335 -6.17 18.57 2.24
CA GLY A 335 -7.06 19.43 1.45
C GLY A 335 -7.60 18.79 0.18
N LEU A 336 -8.48 19.52 -0.51
CA LEU A 336 -9.16 19.06 -1.74
C LEU A 336 -8.21 18.92 -2.93
N GLU A 337 -7.24 19.83 -3.05
CA GLU A 337 -6.25 19.84 -4.14
C GLU A 337 -5.02 18.97 -3.83
N GLY A 338 -4.97 18.42 -2.61
CA GLY A 338 -3.76 17.81 -2.06
C GLY A 338 -2.76 18.87 -1.58
N ASP A 339 -1.79 18.44 -0.76
CA ASP A 339 -0.68 19.27 -0.30
C ASP A 339 0.63 18.58 -0.65
N ILE A 340 1.25 19.06 -1.73
CA ILE A 340 2.54 18.59 -2.24
C ILE A 340 3.70 19.50 -1.79
N GLY A 341 3.55 20.28 -0.71
CA GLY A 341 4.44 21.36 -0.28
C GLY A 341 5.95 21.10 -0.35
N THR A 342 6.77 22.17 -0.22
CA THR A 342 8.24 22.23 -0.49
C THR A 342 9.16 21.15 0.13
N LEU A 343 8.65 20.27 1.00
CA LEU A 343 9.32 19.10 1.58
C LEU A 343 8.97 17.78 0.89
N ALA A 344 8.24 17.80 -0.23
CA ALA A 344 7.90 16.64 -1.04
C ALA A 344 9.13 16.12 -1.81
N GLY A 345 10.08 15.52 -1.09
CA GLY A 345 10.99 14.58 -1.72
C GLY A 345 10.18 13.38 -2.17
N GLU A 346 10.28 13.01 -3.46
CA GLU A 346 9.86 11.69 -3.94
C GLU A 346 10.40 10.63 -2.96
N ARG A 347 9.50 9.96 -2.25
CA ARG A 347 9.90 8.92 -1.31
C ARG A 347 10.16 7.66 -2.11
N LEU A 348 11.44 7.36 -2.33
CA LEU A 348 11.84 6.10 -2.95
C LEU A 348 11.69 4.95 -1.97
N THR A 349 11.17 3.87 -2.52
CA THR A 349 10.72 2.70 -1.81
C THR A 349 11.85 1.69 -1.57
N HIS A 350 12.95 1.64 -2.33
CA HIS A 350 14.08 0.70 -2.11
C HIS A 350 15.46 1.37 -2.16
N THR A 351 16.46 0.78 -1.46
CA THR A 351 17.88 1.05 -1.76
C THR A 351 18.31 0.15 -2.92
N PRO A 352 19.18 0.63 -3.82
CA PRO A 352 19.57 -0.13 -5.01
C PRO A 352 20.15 -1.51 -4.64
N ASN A 353 19.59 -2.58 -5.17
CA ASN A 353 20.14 -3.93 -5.04
C ASN A 353 21.17 -4.18 -6.17
N PRO A 354 22.45 -4.47 -5.86
CA PRO A 354 23.47 -4.75 -6.88
C PRO A 354 23.15 -5.98 -7.76
N GLU A 355 22.39 -6.94 -7.25
CA GLU A 355 22.08 -8.20 -7.94
C GLU A 355 20.86 -8.07 -8.87
N HIS A 356 19.98 -7.08 -8.62
CA HIS A 356 18.75 -6.82 -9.38
C HIS A 356 18.50 -5.30 -9.43
N PRO A 357 19.11 -4.57 -10.38
CA PRO A 357 19.05 -3.12 -10.43
C PRO A 357 17.65 -2.65 -10.83
N HIS A 358 16.89 -2.17 -9.85
CA HIS A 358 15.68 -1.39 -10.05
C HIS A 358 15.75 -0.15 -9.17
N GLY A 359 15.20 0.98 -9.63
CA GLY A 359 15.20 2.30 -8.98
C GLY A 359 16.56 2.98 -8.80
N MET A 360 16.56 4.29 -9.08
CA MET A 360 17.67 5.25 -9.11
C MET A 360 18.98 4.78 -8.46
N HIS A 361 19.96 4.44 -9.29
CA HIS A 361 21.34 4.67 -8.91
C HIS A 361 21.58 6.19 -8.83
N GLY A 362 21.62 6.69 -7.58
CA GLY A 362 22.58 7.72 -7.17
C GLY A 362 22.16 9.18 -7.24
N ALA A 363 21.35 9.64 -6.28
CA ALA A 363 21.42 11.02 -5.79
C ALA A 363 21.64 10.91 -4.27
N ALA A 364 22.85 10.91 -3.74
CA ALA A 364 23.84 11.96 -3.90
C ALA A 364 25.27 11.42 -3.93
N ALA A 365 26.12 12.19 -4.61
CA ALA A 365 27.58 12.12 -4.65
C ALA A 365 28.28 11.34 -5.77
N ILE A 366 27.65 10.99 -6.91
CA ILE A 366 28.37 10.66 -8.17
C ILE A 366 27.49 11.08 -9.35
N GLY A 367 28.05 11.73 -10.38
CA GLY A 367 27.32 12.46 -11.42
C GLY A 367 26.24 11.66 -12.18
N LEU A 368 25.08 12.30 -12.38
CA LEU A 368 24.00 11.90 -13.29
C LEU A 368 24.57 11.37 -14.63
N THR A 369 24.06 10.26 -15.14
CA THR A 369 24.37 9.81 -16.51
C THR A 369 23.40 10.42 -17.52
N ALA A 370 23.81 10.55 -18.78
CA ALA A 370 22.96 11.14 -19.82
C ALA A 370 21.65 10.36 -20.06
N PRO A 371 21.64 9.01 -20.15
CA PRO A 371 20.41 8.24 -20.38
C PRO A 371 19.35 8.44 -19.28
N ASP A 372 19.76 8.56 -18.02
CA ASP A 372 18.83 8.74 -16.90
C ASP A 372 18.18 10.12 -16.94
N ALA A 373 18.96 11.15 -17.28
CA ALA A 373 18.42 12.48 -17.45
C ALA A 373 17.41 12.52 -18.61
N TYR A 374 17.69 11.85 -19.74
CA TYR A 374 16.75 11.78 -20.87
C TYR A 374 15.44 11.10 -20.50
N ARG A 375 15.50 9.98 -19.77
CA ARG A 375 14.29 9.28 -19.30
C ARG A 375 13.43 10.17 -18.41
N ALA A 376 14.04 10.84 -17.43
CA ALA A 376 13.34 11.76 -16.54
C ALA A 376 12.68 12.94 -17.28
N ALA A 377 13.33 13.49 -18.32
CA ALA A 377 12.75 14.54 -19.15
C ALA A 377 11.51 14.04 -19.92
N MET A 378 11.57 12.82 -20.46
CA MET A 378 10.43 12.20 -21.16
C MET A 378 9.24 11.94 -20.22
N ASP A 379 9.51 11.44 -19.00
CA ASP A 379 8.46 11.13 -18.02
C ASP A 379 7.77 12.41 -17.53
N ARG A 380 8.53 13.48 -17.26
CA ARG A 380 7.97 14.78 -16.83
C ARG A 380 7.01 15.39 -17.84
N MET A 381 7.26 15.21 -19.15
CA MET A 381 6.35 15.73 -20.17
C MET A 381 5.13 14.85 -20.42
N HIS A 382 5.25 13.52 -20.28
CA HIS A 382 4.24 12.57 -20.76
C HIS A 382 2.87 12.77 -20.09
N GLY A 383 2.83 12.82 -18.76
CA GLY A 383 1.57 12.96 -18.00
C GLY A 383 0.81 14.26 -18.33
N PRO A 384 1.42 15.45 -18.18
CA PRO A 384 0.81 16.71 -18.54
C PRO A 384 0.38 16.79 -20.01
N MET A 385 1.19 16.27 -20.93
CA MET A 385 0.85 16.22 -22.36
C MET A 385 -0.41 15.39 -22.60
N MET A 386 -0.47 14.18 -22.04
CA MET A 386 -1.63 13.30 -22.19
C MET A 386 -2.89 13.91 -21.58
N ARG A 387 -2.78 14.66 -20.48
CA ARG A 387 -3.91 15.43 -19.94
C ARG A 387 -4.35 16.54 -20.88
N GLY A 388 -3.39 17.31 -21.42
CA GLY A 388 -3.68 18.43 -22.32
C GLY A 388 -4.47 18.01 -23.56
N ILE A 389 -4.09 16.91 -24.21
CA ILE A 389 -4.73 16.44 -25.45
C ILE A 389 -6.13 15.85 -25.26
N THR A 390 -6.62 15.71 -24.02
CA THR A 390 -7.99 15.23 -23.73
C THR A 390 -9.03 16.35 -23.77
N ASN A 391 -8.60 17.60 -23.98
CA ASN A 391 -9.55 18.72 -24.11
C ASN A 391 -10.45 18.53 -25.34
N ALA A 392 -11.74 18.85 -25.20
CA ALA A 392 -12.73 18.69 -26.26
C ALA A 392 -12.55 19.70 -27.40
N ASP A 393 -11.99 20.88 -27.12
CA ASP A 393 -11.65 21.87 -28.13
C ASP A 393 -10.28 21.55 -28.75
N PRO A 394 -10.19 21.28 -30.06
CA PRO A 394 -8.94 20.84 -30.69
C PRO A 394 -7.80 21.86 -30.59
N ASP A 395 -8.11 23.16 -30.67
CA ASP A 395 -7.09 24.22 -30.58
C ASP A 395 -6.52 24.27 -29.15
N THR A 396 -7.38 24.19 -28.15
CA THR A 396 -6.97 24.11 -26.74
C THR A 396 -6.22 22.83 -26.43
N ALA A 397 -6.68 21.68 -26.96
CA ALA A 397 -6.03 20.39 -26.80
C ALA A 397 -4.60 20.40 -27.37
N PHE A 398 -4.44 20.99 -28.56
CA PHE A 398 -3.13 21.18 -29.17
C PHE A 398 -2.22 22.02 -28.26
N VAL A 399 -2.67 23.20 -27.83
CA VAL A 399 -1.84 24.10 -27.02
C VAL A 399 -1.48 23.51 -25.65
N LEU A 400 -2.46 22.94 -24.93
CA LEU A 400 -2.24 22.33 -23.61
C LEU A 400 -1.35 21.09 -23.68
N GLY A 401 -1.44 20.30 -24.77
CA GLY A 401 -0.55 19.16 -24.99
C GLY A 401 0.85 19.58 -25.46
N MET A 402 0.95 20.64 -26.26
CA MET A 402 2.20 21.05 -26.90
C MET A 402 3.14 21.80 -25.96
N ILE A 403 2.62 22.53 -24.96
CA ILE A 403 3.43 23.15 -23.90
C ILE A 403 4.33 22.14 -23.18
N PRO A 404 3.82 21.05 -22.56
CA PRO A 404 4.67 20.07 -21.91
C PRO A 404 5.54 19.27 -22.88
N HIS A 405 5.07 19.01 -24.11
CA HIS A 405 5.90 18.41 -25.15
C HIS A 405 7.14 19.27 -25.47
N HIS A 406 6.96 20.57 -25.66
CA HIS A 406 8.05 21.52 -25.90
C HIS A 406 8.96 21.64 -24.68
N GLN A 407 8.40 21.62 -23.47
CA GLN A 407 9.19 21.61 -22.24
C GLN A 407 10.07 20.36 -22.14
N GLY A 408 9.55 19.19 -22.54
CA GLY A 408 10.36 17.97 -22.62
C GLY A 408 11.50 18.08 -23.64
N ALA A 409 11.28 18.72 -24.78
CA ALA A 409 12.34 18.98 -25.76
C ALA A 409 13.42 19.93 -25.21
N VAL A 410 13.04 20.97 -24.47
CA VAL A 410 13.97 21.89 -23.76
C VAL A 410 14.80 21.11 -22.75
N ASP A 411 14.16 20.32 -21.89
CA ASP A 411 14.84 19.51 -20.86
C ASP A 411 15.86 18.55 -21.50
N MET A 412 15.50 17.87 -22.59
CA MET A 412 16.40 16.98 -23.35
C MET A 412 17.56 17.71 -24.04
N ALA A 413 17.33 18.93 -24.52
CA ALA A 413 18.39 19.75 -25.09
C ALA A 413 19.37 20.23 -24.02
N GLU A 414 18.91 20.57 -22.82
CA GLU A 414 19.80 20.91 -21.69
C GLU A 414 20.67 19.72 -21.27
N ILE A 415 20.17 18.50 -21.43
CA ILE A 415 20.90 17.26 -21.14
C ILE A 415 22.08 17.07 -22.10
N VAL A 416 21.90 17.27 -23.42
CA VAL A 416 23.04 17.16 -24.35
C VAL A 416 24.06 18.28 -24.14
N LEU A 417 23.63 19.46 -23.67
CA LEU A 417 24.56 20.52 -23.27
C LEU A 417 25.39 20.14 -22.04
N LYS A 418 24.80 19.36 -21.12
CA LYS A 418 25.45 18.92 -19.89
C LYS A 418 26.36 17.69 -20.08
N PHE A 419 25.96 16.73 -20.90
CA PHE A 419 26.64 15.44 -21.02
C PHE A 419 27.25 15.15 -22.40
N GLY A 420 26.74 15.79 -23.45
CA GLY A 420 27.22 15.61 -24.82
C GLY A 420 28.58 16.28 -25.04
N LYS A 421 29.38 15.73 -25.96
CA LYS A 421 30.71 16.25 -26.31
C LYS A 421 30.82 16.74 -27.76
N ASP A 422 29.82 16.45 -28.58
CA ASP A 422 29.79 16.86 -29.99
C ASP A 422 29.32 18.31 -30.11
N SER A 423 30.16 19.17 -30.69
CA SER A 423 29.91 20.61 -30.78
C SER A 423 28.72 20.96 -31.69
N ARG A 424 28.46 20.15 -32.72
CA ARG A 424 27.33 20.33 -33.63
C ARG A 424 26.02 20.04 -32.90
N ASN A 425 25.97 18.96 -32.13
CA ASN A 425 24.79 18.61 -31.33
C ASN A 425 24.55 19.62 -30.20
N GLN A 426 25.61 20.13 -29.55
CA GLN A 426 25.46 21.18 -28.55
C GLN A 426 24.98 22.52 -29.16
N HIS A 427 25.40 22.85 -30.38
CA HIS A 427 24.89 24.02 -31.08
C HIS A 427 23.40 23.86 -31.41
N PHE A 428 23.03 22.73 -32.01
CA PHE A 428 21.64 22.40 -32.32
C PHE A 428 20.73 22.41 -31.08
N ALA A 429 21.23 21.93 -29.94
CA ALA A 429 20.50 21.96 -28.68
C ALA A 429 20.18 23.39 -28.19
N ARG A 430 21.11 24.34 -28.36
CA ARG A 430 20.83 25.75 -28.04
C ARG A 430 19.74 26.33 -28.93
N GLU A 431 19.75 26.00 -30.22
CA GLU A 431 18.70 26.42 -31.17
C GLU A 431 17.32 25.85 -30.79
N ILE A 432 17.27 24.58 -30.36
CA ILE A 432 16.05 23.95 -29.83
C ILE A 432 15.56 24.70 -28.59
N ILE A 433 16.43 24.96 -27.61
CA ILE A 433 16.05 25.67 -26.38
C ILE A 433 15.45 27.04 -26.69
N ASP A 434 16.13 27.83 -27.53
CA ASP A 434 15.70 29.19 -27.85
C ASP A 434 14.36 29.20 -28.60
N THR A 435 14.17 28.26 -29.53
CA THR A 435 12.95 28.15 -30.32
C THR A 435 11.78 27.66 -29.48
N GLN A 436 11.97 26.56 -28.75
CA GLN A 436 10.89 25.92 -27.99
C GLN A 436 10.48 26.75 -26.77
N ARG A 437 11.40 27.49 -26.12
CA ARG A 437 11.04 28.45 -25.06
C ARG A 437 10.20 29.60 -25.59
N ARG A 438 10.51 30.11 -26.78
CA ARG A 438 9.71 31.15 -27.44
C ARG A 438 8.30 30.64 -27.75
N GLU A 439 8.20 29.46 -28.36
CA GLU A 439 6.92 28.81 -28.69
C GLU A 439 6.07 28.51 -27.43
N ILE A 440 6.68 28.08 -26.32
CA ILE A 440 6.01 27.96 -25.02
C ILE A 440 5.43 29.32 -24.58
N GLY A 441 6.19 30.40 -24.72
CA GLY A 441 5.74 31.76 -24.39
C GLY A 441 4.55 32.23 -25.23
N GLU A 442 4.56 31.94 -26.53
CA GLU A 442 3.46 32.24 -27.45
C GLU A 442 2.20 31.45 -27.08
N MET A 443 2.34 30.15 -26.82
CA MET A 443 1.25 29.27 -26.38
C MET A 443 0.64 29.69 -25.04
N ARG A 444 1.48 30.05 -24.06
CA ARG A 444 1.00 30.57 -22.76
C ARG A 444 0.26 31.91 -22.92
N THR A 445 0.76 32.78 -23.79
CA THR A 445 0.10 34.06 -24.10
C THR A 445 -1.27 33.81 -24.73
N TRP A 446 -1.36 32.86 -25.67
CA TRP A 446 -2.61 32.47 -26.30
C TRP A 446 -3.64 31.94 -25.27
N LEU A 447 -3.22 31.05 -24.36
CA LEU A 447 -4.09 30.55 -23.28
C LEU A 447 -4.62 31.69 -22.40
N SER A 448 -3.75 32.62 -22.01
CA SER A 448 -4.13 33.79 -21.21
C SER A 448 -5.12 34.70 -21.94
N GLN A 449 -4.95 34.95 -23.25
CA GLN A 449 -5.90 35.74 -24.05
C GLN A 449 -7.27 35.07 -24.16
N LYS A 450 -7.32 33.73 -24.07
CA LYS A 450 -8.55 32.93 -24.11
C LYS A 450 -9.16 32.66 -22.74
N ASN A 451 -8.55 33.16 -21.66
CA ASN A 451 -8.92 32.86 -20.27
C ASN A 451 -8.95 31.35 -19.97
N ILE A 452 -8.06 30.59 -20.60
CA ILE A 452 -7.91 29.15 -20.36
C ILE A 452 -6.84 28.97 -19.28
N PRO A 453 -7.12 28.21 -18.19
CA PRO A 453 -6.13 27.94 -17.16
C PRO A 453 -4.86 27.32 -17.73
N GLN A 454 -3.71 27.82 -17.31
CA GLN A 454 -2.44 27.22 -17.70
C GLN A 454 -2.20 25.91 -16.94
N PRO A 455 -1.57 24.91 -17.59
CA PRO A 455 -1.29 23.60 -17.00
C PRO A 455 -0.16 23.61 -15.97
#